data_AF-A0A484XT91-F1
#
_entry.id   AF-A0A484XT91-F1
#
_cell.length_a   1.000
_cell.length_b   1.000
_cell.length_c   1.000
_cell.angle_alpha   90.00
_cell.angle_beta   90.00
_cell.angle_gamma   90.00
#
_symmetry.space_group_name_H-M   'P 1'
#
loop_
_entity.id
_entity.type
_entity.pdbx_description
1 polymer ?
#
loop_
_entity_poly.entity_id
_entity_poly.type
_entity_poly.pdbx_seq_one_letter_code
_entity_poly.pdbx_strand_id
1 'polypeptide(L)'
;MGARYNDISLLKALPGVARVLSAGCGCAYAVNGSYIPTLRDFYQQAHEHGVSLDACWPMQMQSHCWLGLQPSFAFLLEIPDPASGDVIDCTHWFFRKNFQ
;
A
#
# COMPACT_ATOMS: atom_id res chain seq x y z
N MET A 1 7.99 0.88 3.77
CA MET A 1 7.32 -0.21 3.05
C MET A 1 6.37 -0.96 3.97
N GLY A 2 5.40 -0.24 4.51
CA GLY A 2 4.24 -0.87 5.13
C GLY A 2 3.01 -0.31 4.43
N ALA A 3 2.01 -1.15 4.17
CA ALA A 3 0.75 -0.74 3.60
C ALA A 3 -0.38 -1.48 4.31
N ARG A 4 -1.63 -1.04 4.07
CA ARG A 4 -2.81 -1.84 4.38
C ARG A 4 -2.88 -2.98 3.38
N TYR A 5 -2.22 -4.08 3.70
CA TYR A 5 -2.21 -5.26 2.82
C TYR A 5 -3.57 -5.96 2.90
N ASN A 6 -4.16 -6.23 1.74
CA ASN A 6 -5.35 -7.08 1.64
C ASN A 6 -4.93 -8.53 1.37
N ASP A 7 -3.87 -8.72 0.56
CA ASP A 7 -3.34 -10.04 0.20
C ASP A 7 -1.83 -9.98 -0.06
N ILE A 8 -1.10 -10.96 0.50
CA ILE A 8 0.36 -11.10 0.40
C ILE A 8 0.76 -12.57 0.26
N SER A 9 1.88 -12.80 -0.43
CA SER A 9 2.57 -14.09 -0.45
C SER A 9 3.94 -13.96 0.20
N LEU A 10 4.17 -14.68 1.30
CA LEU A 10 5.47 -14.72 1.97
C LEU A 10 6.54 -15.32 1.06
N LEU A 11 7.74 -14.71 1.05
CA LEU A 11 8.87 -15.21 0.28
C LEU A 11 9.68 -16.20 1.11
N LYS A 12 9.95 -17.39 0.56
CA LYS A 12 10.81 -18.39 1.21
C LYS A 12 12.29 -17.96 1.25
N ALA A 13 12.74 -17.27 0.20
CA ALA A 13 14.13 -16.85 0.06
C ALA A 13 14.51 -15.63 0.91
N LEU A 14 13.53 -14.84 1.34
CA LEU A 14 13.72 -13.60 2.10
C LEU A 14 12.74 -13.56 3.27
N PRO A 15 13.09 -14.15 4.42
CA PRO A 15 12.27 -14.08 5.62
C PRO A 15 11.97 -12.63 6.00
N GLY A 16 10.71 -12.34 6.30
CA GLY A 16 10.24 -10.98 6.63
C GLY A 16 9.92 -10.11 5.40
N VAL A 17 10.12 -10.61 4.18
CA VAL A 17 9.66 -9.96 2.95
C VAL A 17 8.48 -10.75 2.36
N ALA A 18 7.46 -10.03 1.91
CA ALA A 18 6.31 -10.60 1.22
C ALA A 18 6.14 -9.93 -0.15
N ARG A 19 5.72 -10.71 -1.13
CA ARG A 19 5.15 -10.16 -2.36
C ARG A 19 3.76 -9.63 -2.04
N VAL A 20 3.51 -8.37 -2.36
CA VAL A 20 2.18 -7.77 -2.17
C VAL A 20 1.35 -8.06 -3.41
N LEU A 21 0.22 -8.73 -3.20
CA LEU A 21 -0.72 -9.08 -4.27
C LEU A 21 -1.85 -8.06 -4.35
N SER A 22 -2.27 -7.54 -3.19
CA SER A 22 -3.24 -6.45 -3.10
C SER A 22 -2.99 -5.62 -1.85
N ALA A 23 -3.10 -4.30 -1.97
CA ALA A 23 -3.11 -3.37 -0.84
C ALA A 23 -4.16 -2.27 -1.07
N GLY A 24 -4.86 -1.90 0.00
CA GLY A 24 -5.95 -0.94 -0.07
C GLY A 24 -5.52 0.53 0.07
N CYS A 25 -4.23 0.80 0.28
CA CYS A 25 -3.68 2.15 0.18
C CYS A 25 -2.18 2.07 -0.11
N GLY A 26 -1.68 3.04 -0.85
CA GLY A 26 -0.26 3.20 -1.10
C GLY A 26 0.44 3.78 0.13
N CYS A 27 1.30 3.03 0.82
CA CYS A 27 2.06 3.59 1.96
C CYS A 27 3.56 3.27 1.83
N ALA A 28 4.34 4.35 1.75
CA ALA A 28 5.81 4.39 1.77
C ALA A 28 6.50 3.23 1.01
N TYR A 29 6.50 3.27 -0.33
CA TYR A 29 7.27 2.32 -1.14
C TYR A 29 8.69 2.82 -1.35
N ALA A 30 9.68 1.96 -1.10
CA ALA A 30 11.00 2.17 -1.64
C ALA A 30 10.97 1.64 -3.07
N VAL A 31 11.05 2.55 -4.04
CA VAL A 31 11.18 2.19 -5.45
C VAL A 31 12.60 2.48 -5.91
N ASN A 32 13.06 1.73 -6.91
CA ASN A 32 14.29 2.08 -7.61
C ASN A 32 14.13 3.49 -8.21
N GLY A 33 15.17 4.32 -8.16
CA GLY A 33 15.14 5.66 -8.75
C GLY A 33 14.76 5.66 -10.23
N SER A 34 15.12 4.62 -10.98
CA SER A 34 14.71 4.46 -12.38
C SER A 34 13.21 4.24 -12.58
N TYR A 35 12.48 3.90 -11.51
CA TYR A 35 11.03 3.68 -11.53
C TYR A 35 10.23 4.95 -11.18
N ILE A 36 10.90 6.02 -10.73
CA ILE A 36 10.27 7.30 -10.41
C ILE A 36 9.48 7.89 -11.61
N PRO A 37 10.00 7.89 -12.86
CA PRO A 37 9.24 8.39 -14.00
C PRO A 37 7.93 7.63 -14.21
N THR A 38 7.94 6.30 -14.10
CA THR A 38 6.73 5.47 -14.22
C THR A 38 5.69 5.84 -13.16
N LEU A 39 6.10 6.02 -11.90
CA LEU A 39 5.19 6.47 -10.84
C LEU A 39 4.61 7.86 -11.12
N ARG A 40 5.47 8.80 -11.52
CA ARG A 40 5.06 10.18 -11.82
C ARG A 40 4.03 10.20 -12.94
N ASP A 41 4.28 9.50 -14.04
CA ASP A 41 3.39 9.47 -15.19
C ASP A 41 2.04 8.85 -14.82
N PHE A 42 2.03 7.84 -13.95
CA PHE A 42 0.81 7.22 -13.45
C PHE A 42 0.00 8.16 -12.53
N TYR A 43 0.68 8.87 -11.64
CA TYR A 43 0.03 9.85 -10.76
C TYR A 43 -0.49 11.07 -11.52
N GLN A 44 0.22 11.48 -12.58
CA GLN A 44 -0.23 12.55 -13.44
C GLN A 44 -1.49 12.16 -14.22
N GLN A 45 -1.55 10.94 -14.78
CA GLN A 45 -2.77 10.42 -15.41
C GLN A 45 -3.94 10.35 -14.42
N ALA A 46 -3.71 9.86 -13.20
CA ALA A 46 -4.74 9.82 -12.16
C ALA A 46 -5.32 11.22 -11.87
N HIS A 47 -4.43 12.22 -11.77
CA HIS A 47 -4.82 13.61 -11.58
C HIS A 47 -5.60 14.17 -12.77
N GLU A 48 -5.13 13.95 -14.00
CA GLU A 48 -5.79 14.41 -15.24
C GLU A 48 -7.19 13.78 -15.42
N HIS A 49 -7.38 12.54 -14.96
CA HIS A 49 -8.67 11.85 -14.98
C HIS A 49 -9.56 12.16 -13.75
N GLY A 50 -9.10 12.98 -12.81
CA GLY A 50 -9.86 13.34 -11.61
C GLY A 50 -10.13 12.18 -10.66
N VAL A 51 -9.30 11.14 -10.68
CA VAL A 51 -9.41 9.96 -9.82
C VAL A 51 -8.38 10.00 -8.70
N SER A 52 -8.69 9.40 -7.55
CA SER A 52 -7.74 9.33 -6.44
C SER A 52 -6.56 8.40 -6.80
N LEU A 53 -5.40 8.67 -6.21
CA LEU A 53 -4.22 7.80 -6.36
C LEU A 53 -4.53 6.37 -5.88
N ASP A 54 -5.28 6.24 -4.78
CA ASP A 54 -5.72 4.95 -4.25
C ASP A 54 -6.60 4.18 -5.23
N ALA A 55 -7.40 4.86 -6.06
CA ALA A 55 -8.23 4.20 -7.09
C ALA A 55 -7.38 3.61 -8.22
N CYS A 56 -6.24 4.21 -8.53
CA CYS A 56 -5.34 3.74 -9.59
C CYS A 56 -4.37 2.66 -9.09
N TRP A 57 -4.12 2.64 -7.78
CA TRP A 57 -3.15 1.78 -7.13
C TRP A 57 -3.29 0.27 -7.47
N PRO A 58 -4.49 -0.34 -7.46
CA PRO A 58 -4.64 -1.76 -7.78
C PRO A 58 -4.13 -2.14 -9.18
N MET A 59 -4.34 -1.27 -10.18
CA MET A 59 -3.87 -1.51 -11.55
C MET A 59 -2.34 -1.54 -11.62
N GLN A 60 -1.68 -0.65 -10.88
CA GLN A 60 -0.22 -0.64 -10.80
C GLN A 60 0.33 -1.87 -10.07
N MET A 61 -0.40 -2.36 -9.05
CA MET A 61 -0.02 -3.57 -8.32
C MET A 61 -0.08 -4.84 -9.17
N GLN A 62 -1.00 -4.89 -10.14
CA GLN A 62 -1.10 -6.03 -11.06
C GLN A 62 -0.01 -5.99 -12.15
N SER A 63 0.37 -4.80 -12.59
CA SER A 63 1.32 -4.60 -13.68
C SER A 63 2.78 -4.81 -13.27
N HIS A 64 3.10 -4.71 -11.97
CA HIS A 64 4.47 -4.72 -11.47
C HIS A 64 4.63 -5.54 -10.19
N CYS A 65 5.88 -5.91 -9.88
CA CYS A 65 6.19 -6.63 -8.64
C CYS A 65 6.36 -5.66 -7.48
N TRP A 66 5.52 -5.80 -6.45
CA TRP A 66 5.59 -5.01 -5.23
C TRP A 66 6.02 -5.89 -4.06
N LEU A 67 6.95 -5.36 -3.26
CA LEU A 67 7.43 -6.01 -2.05
C LEU A 67 7.03 -5.21 -0.82
N GLY A 68 6.59 -5.92 0.21
CA GLY A 68 6.28 -5.38 1.52
C GLY A 68 7.10 -6.10 2.58
N LEU A 69 7.31 -5.48 3.73
CA LEU A 69 7.82 -6.22 4.89
C LEU A 69 6.66 -6.78 5.70
N GLN A 70 6.90 -7.95 6.29
CA GLN A 70 6.01 -8.62 7.21
C GLN A 70 6.78 -8.97 8.50
N PRO A 71 6.33 -8.53 9.66
CA PRO A 71 5.12 -7.73 9.87
C PRO A 71 5.26 -6.31 9.32
N SER A 72 4.16 -5.71 8.84
CA SER A 72 4.13 -4.33 8.31
C SER A 72 4.73 -3.35 9.32
N PHE A 73 5.40 -2.29 8.88
CA PHE A 73 6.02 -1.27 9.75
C PHE A 73 5.51 0.15 9.46
N ALA A 74 4.45 0.27 8.65
CA ALA A 74 3.74 1.52 8.51
C ALA A 74 2.74 1.69 9.66
N PHE A 75 2.24 2.91 9.81
CA PHE A 75 1.28 3.27 10.82
C PHE A 75 0.24 4.20 10.20
N LEU A 76 -1.03 3.85 10.38
CA LEU A 76 -2.16 4.68 10.01
C LEU A 76 -3.20 4.50 11.11
N LEU A 77 -3.57 5.62 11.76
CA LEU A 77 -4.55 5.61 12.84
C LEU A 77 -5.95 5.41 12.29
N GLU A 78 -6.34 6.25 11.33
CA GLU A 78 -7.72 6.40 10.92
C GLU A 78 -7.82 6.69 9.42
N ILE A 79 -8.90 6.19 8.80
CA ILE A 79 -9.34 6.62 7.47
C ILE A 79 -10.85 6.80 7.46
N PRO A 80 -11.39 7.70 6.62
CA PRO A 80 -12.82 7.69 6.31
C PRO A 80 -13.17 6.42 5.52
N ASP A 81 -14.25 5.74 5.91
CA ASP A 81 -14.84 4.65 5.16
C ASP A 81 -15.34 5.16 3.81
N PRO A 82 -14.87 4.62 2.68
CA PRO A 82 -15.37 5.02 1.37
C PRO A 82 -16.87 4.79 1.19
N ALA A 83 -17.48 3.86 1.93
CA ALA A 83 -18.89 3.52 1.80
C ALA A 83 -19.80 4.38 2.70
N SER A 84 -19.47 4.51 3.99
CA SER A 84 -20.30 5.23 4.97
C SER A 84 -19.83 6.68 5.25
N GLY A 85 -18.57 6.99 4.99
CA GLY A 85 -17.92 8.24 5.40
C GLY A 85 -17.49 8.26 6.87
N ASP A 86 -17.79 7.22 7.65
CA ASP A 86 -17.41 7.13 9.06
C ASP A 86 -15.92 6.91 9.23
N VAL A 87 -15.35 7.37 10.34
CA VAL A 87 -13.92 7.18 10.64
C VAL A 87 -13.69 5.76 11.15
N ILE A 88 -12.79 5.02 10.50
CA ILE A 88 -12.40 3.66 10.85
C ILE A 88 -11.00 3.65 11.49
N ASP A 89 -10.87 3.06 12.68
CA ASP A 89 -9.57 2.74 13.28
C ASP A 89 -8.84 1.67 12.45
N CYS A 90 -7.71 2.07 11.87
CA CYS A 90 -6.88 1.27 11.00
C CYS A 90 -5.72 0.60 11.71
N THR A 91 -5.48 0.87 13.00
CA THR A 91 -4.27 0.42 13.71
C THR A 91 -4.08 -1.08 13.67
N HIS A 92 -5.18 -1.84 13.69
CA HIS A 92 -5.20 -3.30 13.62
C HIS A 92 -4.75 -3.89 12.27
N TRP A 93 -4.77 -3.09 11.19
CA TRP A 93 -4.25 -3.46 9.87
C TRP A 93 -2.75 -3.25 9.71
N PHE A 94 -2.13 -2.57 10.67
CA PHE A 94 -0.70 -2.30 10.71
C PHE A 94 -0.05 -3.06 11.88
N PHE A 95 1.25 -2.90 12.10
CA PHE A 95 1.91 -3.55 13.24
C PHE A 95 1.10 -3.29 14.51
N ARG A 96 0.72 -4.35 15.24
CA ARG A 96 0.12 -4.21 16.57
C ARG A 96 1.13 -3.47 17.43
N LYS A 97 0.88 -2.20 17.67
CA LYS A 97 1.52 -1.45 18.74
C LYS A 97 0.99 -2.10 20.01
N ASN A 98 1.68 -3.13 20.51
CA ASN A 98 1.43 -3.67 21.84
C ASN A 98 1.73 -2.51 22.81
N PHE A 99 0.72 -1.72 23.10
CA PHE A 99 0.70 -0.89 24.29
C PHE A 99 0.42 -1.86 25.44
N GLN A 100 1.49 -2.28 26.11
CA GLN A 100 1.36 -2.60 27.53
C GLN A 100 1.01 -1.31 28.27
#